data_AF-A0A1F4BUP8-F1
#
_entry.id   AF-A0A1F4BUP8-F1
#
_cell.length_a   1.000
_cell.length_b   1.000
_cell.length_c   1.000
_cell.angle_alpha   90.00
_cell.angle_beta   90.00
_cell.angle_gamma   90.00
#
_symmetry.space_group_name_H-M   'P 1'
#
loop_
_entity.id
_entity.type
_entity.pdbx_description
1 polymer ?
#
loop_
_entity_poly.entity_id
_entity_poly.type
_entity_poly.pdbx_seq_one_letter_code
_entity_poly.pdbx_strand_id
1 'polypeptide(L)'
;MALVKGETKSRSAVFAGFNTPLLPEILVCTAVGQEGIDLHRKCRHVVHYDLGWNPATIEQRTGRTDRIGSKAERERKLRAAKTDEHNMPGLDVPLPYLAATYDERMFDALRTRAQVFEILTGGDPTADRDAEATWTEPGDEGADPGTTFVPLPHEMLDDLKVDLRV
;
A
#
# COMPACT_ATOMS: atom_id res chain seq x y z
N MET A 1 -0.65 10.49 -18.85
CA MET A 1 -0.32 9.08 -18.51
C MET A 1 0.95 8.69 -19.24
N ALA A 2 1.91 8.03 -18.58
CA ALA A 2 3.11 7.47 -19.21
C ALA A 2 3.28 6.00 -18.86
N LEU A 3 3.78 5.22 -19.82
CA LEU A 3 4.02 3.78 -19.68
C LEU A 3 5.53 3.52 -19.74
N VAL A 4 6.07 2.85 -18.72
CA VAL A 4 7.49 2.46 -18.65
C VAL A 4 7.62 0.94 -18.69
N LYS A 5 8.25 0.47 -19.78
CA LYS A 5 8.65 -0.94 -20.01
C LYS A 5 10.17 -1.08 -20.01
N GLY A 6 10.69 -2.31 -19.91
CA GLY A 6 12.14 -2.59 -19.81
C GLY A 6 13.00 -2.00 -20.92
N GLU A 7 12.44 -1.82 -22.11
CA GLU A 7 13.13 -1.32 -23.30
C GLU A 7 13.09 0.21 -23.45
N THR A 8 12.47 0.93 -22.50
CA THR A 8 12.22 2.37 -22.63
C THR A 8 13.49 3.18 -22.38
N LYS A 9 14.11 3.69 -23.46
CA LYS A 9 15.35 4.50 -23.39
C LYS A 9 15.23 5.79 -22.55
N SER A 10 14.02 6.32 -22.36
CA SER A 10 13.73 7.57 -21.64
C SER A 10 13.25 7.37 -20.19
N ARG A 11 13.47 6.20 -19.58
CA ARG A 11 12.95 5.85 -18.24
C ARG A 11 13.26 6.90 -17.17
N SER A 12 14.49 7.38 -17.10
CA SER A 12 14.95 8.33 -16.09
C SER A 12 14.26 9.68 -16.19
N ALA A 13 14.01 10.17 -17.41
CA ALA A 13 13.33 11.43 -17.65
C ALA A 13 11.86 11.36 -17.24
N VAL A 14 11.18 10.25 -17.52
CA VAL A 14 9.78 10.04 -17.11
C VAL A 14 9.65 9.97 -15.58
N PHE A 15 10.55 9.26 -14.90
CA PHE A 15 10.57 9.20 -13.44
C PHE A 15 10.92 10.54 -12.79
N ALA A 16 11.87 11.27 -13.36
CA ALA A 16 12.19 12.62 -12.90
C ALA A 16 10.99 13.56 -13.08
N GLY A 17 10.32 13.51 -14.23
CA GLY A 17 9.11 14.27 -14.51
C GLY A 17 7.99 13.98 -13.52
N PHE A 18 7.71 12.71 -13.23
CA PHE A 18 6.67 12.30 -12.27
C PHE A 18 6.92 12.78 -10.84
N ASN A 19 8.19 12.96 -10.43
CA ASN A 19 8.55 13.53 -9.12
C ASN A 19 8.42 15.06 -9.04
N THR A 20 8.08 15.72 -10.15
CA THR A 20 7.81 17.15 -10.22
C THR A 20 6.30 17.39 -10.34
N PRO A 21 5.79 18.61 -10.10
CA PRO A 21 4.39 18.93 -10.36
C PRO A 21 4.04 18.95 -11.87
N LEU A 22 4.94 18.53 -12.75
CA LEU A 22 4.71 18.44 -14.18
C LEU A 22 4.17 17.05 -14.57
N LEU A 23 3.86 16.89 -15.85
CA LEU A 23 3.44 15.62 -16.41
C LEU A 23 4.54 14.55 -16.32
N PRO A 24 4.17 13.26 -16.24
CA PRO A 24 2.81 12.71 -16.24
C PRO A 24 2.18 12.65 -14.83
N GLU A 25 0.84 12.73 -14.74
CA GLU A 25 0.11 12.53 -13.46
C GLU A 25 -0.08 11.05 -13.09
N ILE A 26 -0.14 10.18 -14.11
CA ILE A 26 -0.30 8.73 -13.95
C ILE A 26 0.89 8.05 -14.60
N LEU A 27 1.57 7.21 -13.82
CA LEU A 27 2.71 6.42 -14.23
C LEU A 27 2.36 4.93 -14.12
N VAL A 28 2.38 4.22 -15.25
CA VAL A 28 2.19 2.77 -15.29
C VAL A 28 3.55 2.12 -15.54
N CYS A 29 3.97 1.28 -14.61
CA CYS A 29 5.24 0.58 -14.66
C CYS A 29 5.01 -0.93 -14.55
N THR A 30 5.84 -1.68 -15.26
CA THR A 30 5.98 -3.14 -15.06
C THR A 30 7.02 -3.41 -13.95
N ALA A 31 7.58 -4.61 -13.86
CA ALA A 31 8.63 -4.98 -12.89
C ALA A 31 9.83 -3.99 -12.84
N VAL A 32 10.07 -3.25 -13.92
CA VAL A 32 11.10 -2.18 -14.00
C VAL A 32 10.88 -1.07 -12.96
N GLY A 33 9.63 -0.87 -12.52
CA GLY A 33 9.30 0.08 -11.47
C GLY A 33 9.73 -0.34 -10.06
N GLN A 34 10.26 -1.55 -9.90
CA GLN A 34 10.62 -2.12 -8.60
C GLN A 34 12.10 -1.88 -8.26
N GLU A 35 12.93 -1.57 -9.26
CA GLU A 35 14.37 -1.43 -9.11
C GLU A 35 14.83 0.02 -9.21
N GLY A 36 15.38 0.55 -8.11
CA GLY A 36 16.19 1.78 -8.14
C GLY A 36 15.43 3.07 -8.46
N ILE A 37 14.12 3.12 -8.20
CA ILE A 37 13.31 4.33 -8.37
C ILE A 37 12.65 4.80 -7.08
N ASP A 38 12.61 6.12 -6.92
CA ASP A 38 12.01 6.80 -5.78
C ASP A 38 10.82 7.63 -6.29
N LEU A 39 9.60 7.29 -5.88
CA LEU A 39 8.37 7.97 -6.34
C LEU A 39 7.66 8.74 -5.21
N HIS A 40 8.23 8.74 -4.00
CA HIS A 40 7.63 9.29 -2.79
C HIS A 40 7.28 10.78 -2.84
N ARG A 41 7.96 11.61 -3.65
CA ARG A 41 7.87 13.09 -3.55
C ARG A 41 6.52 13.65 -3.99
N LYS A 42 5.91 13.04 -4.99
CA LYS A 42 4.64 13.51 -5.61
C LYS A 42 3.57 12.43 -5.73
N CYS A 43 3.85 11.21 -5.30
CA CYS A 43 2.89 10.11 -5.28
C CYS A 43 2.30 9.90 -3.88
N ARG A 44 0.99 9.63 -3.84
CA ARG A 44 0.19 9.26 -2.65
C ARG A 44 -0.68 8.02 -2.90
N HIS A 45 -0.86 7.63 -4.16
CA HIS A 45 -1.72 6.53 -4.56
C HIS A 45 -0.88 5.51 -5.32
N VAL A 46 -0.81 4.29 -4.82
CA VAL A 46 -0.04 3.20 -5.44
C VAL A 46 -0.96 2.02 -5.66
N VAL A 47 -1.37 1.79 -6.90
CA VAL A 47 -2.21 0.65 -7.24
C VAL A 47 -1.32 -0.52 -7.65
N HIS A 48 -1.33 -1.62 -6.90
CA HIS A 48 -0.66 -2.85 -7.35
C HIS A 48 -1.66 -3.70 -8.13
N TYR A 49 -1.48 -3.74 -9.45
CA TYR A 49 -2.33 -4.55 -10.32
C TYR A 49 -2.02 -6.05 -10.20
N ASP A 50 -0.79 -6.42 -9.82
CA ASP A 50 -0.41 -7.80 -9.57
C ASP A 50 -0.49 -8.12 -8.07
N LEU A 51 -1.34 -9.09 -7.73
CA LEU A 51 -1.36 -9.70 -6.41
C LEU A 51 -0.15 -10.62 -6.25
N GLY A 52 0.92 -10.10 -5.65
CA GLY A 52 2.06 -10.91 -5.26
C GLY A 52 1.65 -11.95 -4.20
N TRP A 53 2.12 -13.20 -4.32
CA TRP A 53 1.83 -14.25 -3.34
C TRP A 53 2.51 -14.02 -1.97
N ASN A 54 3.50 -13.12 -1.93
CA ASN A 54 4.34 -12.81 -0.77
C ASN A 54 4.13 -11.34 -0.32
N PRO A 55 3.63 -11.09 0.90
CA PRO A 55 3.39 -9.73 1.39
C PRO A 55 4.66 -8.88 1.46
N ALA A 56 5.81 -9.48 1.77
CA ALA A 56 7.09 -8.75 1.83
C ALA A 56 7.47 -8.14 0.47
N THR A 57 7.05 -8.76 -0.64
CA THR A 57 7.31 -8.20 -1.98
C THR A 57 6.48 -6.95 -2.23
N ILE A 58 5.20 -6.95 -1.82
CA ILE A 58 4.31 -5.79 -1.93
C ILE A 58 4.82 -4.67 -1.03
N GLU A 59 5.19 -4.99 0.20
CA GLU A 59 5.74 -4.04 1.17
C GLU A 59 7.02 -3.37 0.65
N GLN A 60 7.96 -4.15 0.11
CA GLN A 60 9.18 -3.60 -0.49
C GLN A 60 8.92 -2.68 -1.68
N ARG A 61 7.87 -2.94 -2.48
CA ARG A 61 7.46 -2.07 -3.60
C ARG A 61 6.83 -0.79 -3.08
N THR A 62 5.94 -0.90 -2.09
CA THR A 62 5.27 0.23 -1.44
C THR A 62 6.27 1.14 -0.73
N GLY A 63 7.28 0.59 -0.05
CA GLY A 63 8.36 1.35 0.62
C GLY A 63 9.25 2.20 -0.30
N ARG A 64 9.09 2.11 -1.63
CA ARG A 64 9.69 3.08 -2.57
C ARG A 64 8.93 4.40 -2.64
N THR A 65 7.66 4.37 -2.26
CA THR A 65 6.76 5.52 -2.18
C THR A 65 6.53 5.94 -0.74
N ASP A 66 6.44 4.99 0.19
CA ASP A 66 6.39 5.29 1.61
C ASP A 66 7.79 5.55 2.16
N ARG A 67 8.19 6.82 2.18
CA ARG A 67 9.49 7.27 2.69
C ARG A 67 9.36 8.56 3.49
N ILE A 68 10.37 8.84 4.29
CA ILE A 68 10.55 10.15 4.93
C ILE A 68 10.58 11.24 3.85
N GLY A 69 9.75 12.26 4.01
CA GLY A 69 9.55 13.35 3.06
C GLY A 69 8.54 13.05 1.96
N SER A 70 7.81 11.92 2.03
CA SER A 70 6.78 11.58 1.05
C SER A 70 5.68 12.63 0.98
N LYS A 71 4.94 12.65 -0.15
CA LYS A 71 3.76 13.50 -0.30
C LYS A 71 2.73 13.19 0.79
N ALA A 72 2.49 11.91 1.07
CA ALA A 72 1.58 11.46 2.12
C ALA A 72 2.01 11.99 3.51
N GLU A 73 3.28 11.84 3.90
CA GLU A 73 3.78 12.35 5.19
C GLU A 73 3.68 13.87 5.30
N ARG A 74 4.00 14.60 4.21
CA ARG A 74 3.87 16.06 4.17
C ARG A 74 2.41 16.52 4.30
N GLU A 75 1.49 15.85 3.60
CA GLU A 75 0.05 16.14 3.70
C GLU A 75 -0.48 15.80 5.09
N ARG A 76 -0.01 14.68 5.68
CA ARG A 76 -0.29 14.28 7.07
C ARG A 76 0.13 15.37 8.05
N LYS A 77 1.37 15.86 7.99
CA LYS A 77 1.88 16.94 8.86
C LYS A 77 1.09 18.24 8.71
N LEU A 78 0.67 18.60 7.49
CA LEU A 78 -0.12 19.80 7.24
C LEU A 78 -1.55 19.68 7.79
N ARG A 79 -2.15 18.48 7.76
CA ARG A 79 -3.52 18.23 8.23
C ARG A 79 -3.61 17.85 9.71
N ALA A 80 -2.55 17.35 10.32
CA ALA A 80 -2.49 17.00 11.75
C ALA A 80 -2.88 18.17 12.67
N ALA A 81 -2.74 19.42 12.21
CA ALA A 81 -3.17 20.60 12.96
C ALA A 81 -4.68 20.91 12.86
N LYS A 82 -5.46 20.20 12.02
CA LYS A 82 -6.82 20.59 11.61
C LYS A 82 -7.85 19.45 11.55
N THR A 83 -7.49 18.19 11.80
CA THR A 83 -8.37 17.03 11.54
C THR A 83 -8.25 15.98 12.63
N ASP A 84 -9.36 15.30 12.93
CA ASP A 84 -9.42 14.13 13.80
C ASP A 84 -8.45 13.04 13.31
N GLU A 85 -7.87 12.29 14.25
CA GLU A 85 -6.86 11.26 13.98
C GLU A 85 -7.32 10.20 12.95
N HIS A 86 -8.64 9.98 12.86
CA HIS A 86 -9.27 8.96 12.02
C HIS A 86 -9.30 9.28 10.50
N ASN A 87 -9.08 10.53 10.07
CA ASN A 87 -9.10 10.90 8.64
C ASN A 87 -7.79 11.58 8.21
N MET A 88 -6.68 11.01 8.65
CA MET A 88 -5.36 11.55 8.35
C MET A 88 -4.86 10.98 7.02
N PRO A 89 -4.45 11.81 6.04
CA PRO A 89 -4.06 11.32 4.73
C PRO A 89 -2.83 10.42 4.82
N GLY A 90 -3.02 9.15 4.47
CA GLY A 90 -1.97 8.15 4.33
C GLY A 90 -1.52 7.96 2.88
N LEU A 91 -0.64 6.98 2.69
CA LEU A 91 -0.38 6.40 1.39
C LEU A 91 -1.50 5.41 1.08
N ASP A 92 -2.25 5.64 0.00
CA ASP A 92 -3.37 4.78 -0.37
C ASP A 92 -2.85 3.67 -1.31
N VAL A 93 -2.96 2.42 -0.87
CA VAL A 93 -2.42 1.25 -1.59
C VAL A 93 -3.52 0.24 -1.92
N PRO A 94 -4.37 0.49 -2.93
CA PRO A 94 -5.41 -0.47 -3.32
C PRO A 94 -4.80 -1.69 -4.03
N LEU A 95 -5.35 -2.86 -3.69
CA LEU A 95 -5.06 -4.16 -4.31
C LEU A 95 -6.33 -4.67 -5.02
N PRO A 96 -6.61 -4.24 -6.26
CA PRO A 96 -7.77 -4.73 -7.00
C PRO A 96 -7.66 -6.22 -7.29
N TYR A 97 -8.76 -6.96 -7.13
CA TYR A 97 -8.89 -8.37 -7.50
C TYR A 97 -10.22 -8.62 -8.21
N LEU A 98 -10.32 -9.73 -8.93
CA LEU A 98 -11.56 -10.17 -9.55
C LEU A 98 -12.31 -11.12 -8.61
N ALA A 99 -13.49 -10.70 -8.15
CA ALA A 99 -14.36 -11.52 -7.29
C ALA A 99 -14.83 -12.81 -8.00
N ALA A 100 -15.11 -13.86 -7.21
CA ALA A 100 -15.50 -15.19 -7.67
C ALA A 100 -14.47 -15.86 -8.60
N THR A 101 -13.21 -15.43 -8.56
CA THR A 101 -12.12 -16.02 -9.33
C THR A 101 -10.99 -16.51 -8.43
N TYR A 102 -9.94 -17.05 -9.05
CA TYR A 102 -8.71 -17.40 -8.33
C TYR A 102 -8.09 -16.22 -7.58
N ASP A 103 -8.28 -14.99 -8.09
CA ASP A 103 -7.69 -13.78 -7.51
C ASP A 103 -8.25 -13.49 -6.11
N GLU A 104 -9.52 -13.78 -5.86
CA GLU A 104 -10.15 -13.65 -4.54
C GLU A 104 -9.46 -14.57 -3.51
N ARG A 105 -9.28 -15.84 -3.83
CA ARG A 105 -8.56 -16.78 -2.94
C ARG A 105 -7.11 -16.36 -2.69
N MET A 106 -6.47 -15.80 -3.72
CA MET A 106 -5.10 -15.31 -3.61
C MET A 106 -5.04 -14.05 -2.75
N PHE A 107 -6.02 -13.15 -2.88
CA PHE A 107 -6.19 -11.96 -2.05
C PHE A 107 -6.37 -12.34 -0.58
N ASP A 108 -7.26 -13.29 -0.27
CA ASP A 108 -7.49 -13.77 1.09
C ASP A 108 -6.21 -14.34 1.72
N ALA A 109 -5.51 -15.19 0.97
CA ALA A 109 -4.26 -15.81 1.41
C ALA A 109 -3.16 -14.75 1.63
N LEU A 110 -3.07 -13.76 0.75
CA LEU A 110 -2.13 -12.66 0.86
C LEU A 110 -2.44 -11.80 2.08
N ARG A 111 -3.69 -11.36 2.26
CA ARG A 111 -4.13 -10.52 3.38
C ARG A 111 -3.85 -11.20 4.73
N THR A 112 -4.18 -12.49 4.85
CA THR A 112 -3.87 -13.30 6.03
C THR A 112 -2.37 -13.32 6.33
N ARG A 113 -1.53 -13.50 5.30
CA ARG A 113 -0.07 -13.49 5.46
C ARG A 113 0.47 -12.11 5.80
N ALA A 114 -0.08 -11.05 5.20
CA ALA A 114 0.31 -9.67 5.47
C ALA A 114 0.08 -9.32 6.95
N GLN A 115 -1.07 -9.70 7.49
CA GLN A 115 -1.39 -9.48 8.90
C GLN A 115 -0.42 -10.22 9.84
N VAL A 116 -0.15 -11.50 9.57
CA VAL A 116 0.82 -12.27 10.38
C VAL A 116 2.22 -11.65 10.28
N PHE A 117 2.62 -11.25 9.07
CA PHE A 117 3.88 -10.56 8.84
C PHE A 117 3.96 -9.28 9.65
N GLU A 118 2.91 -8.46 9.63
CA GLU A 118 2.83 -7.20 10.37
C GLU A 118 2.99 -7.42 11.88
N ILE A 119 2.22 -8.35 12.45
CA ILE A 119 2.30 -8.71 13.88
C ILE A 119 3.72 -9.15 14.24
N LEU A 120 4.33 -10.02 13.44
CA LEU A 120 5.69 -10.51 13.68
C LEU A 120 6.74 -9.40 13.61
N THR A 121 6.57 -8.44 12.71
CA THR A 121 7.45 -7.27 12.57
C THR A 121 7.19 -6.17 13.60
N GLY A 122 6.18 -6.35 14.46
CA GLY A 122 5.80 -5.36 15.48
C GLY A 122 5.04 -4.16 14.93
N GLY A 123 4.43 -4.30 13.75
CA GLY A 123 3.50 -3.32 13.18
C GLY A 123 2.16 -3.28 13.93
N ASP A 124 1.30 -2.36 13.53
CA ASP A 124 -0.02 -2.19 14.14
C ASP A 124 -1.08 -2.95 13.34
N PRO A 125 -1.53 -4.14 13.79
CA PRO A 125 -2.50 -4.97 13.05
C PRO A 125 -3.87 -4.31 12.89
N THR A 126 -4.06 -3.11 13.42
CA THR A 126 -5.26 -2.29 13.31
C THR A 126 -5.17 -1.22 12.23
N ALA A 127 -3.99 -0.97 11.65
CA ALA A 127 -3.76 0.07 10.66
C ALA A 127 -4.62 -0.08 9.39
N ASP A 128 -4.94 -1.33 9.01
CA ASP A 128 -5.82 -1.65 7.87
C ASP A 128 -7.32 -1.65 8.22
N ARG A 129 -7.72 -1.35 9.47
CA ARG A 129 -9.13 -1.45 9.92
C ARG A 129 -10.03 -0.33 9.46
N ASP A 130 -9.47 0.86 9.20
CA ASP A 130 -10.26 2.08 9.04
C ASP A 130 -10.44 2.52 7.58
N ALA A 131 -9.83 1.82 6.63
CA ALA A 131 -10.15 2.01 5.24
C ALA A 131 -11.32 1.08 4.88
N GLU A 132 -12.56 1.55 5.06
CA GLU A 132 -13.54 1.30 4.00
C GLU A 132 -12.79 1.62 2.71
N ALA A 133 -12.48 0.59 1.92
CA ALA A 133 -11.69 0.78 0.72
C ALA A 133 -12.35 1.93 -0.03
N THR A 134 -11.64 3.06 -0.17
CA THR A 134 -12.19 4.33 -0.69
C THR A 134 -12.80 4.19 -2.08
N TRP A 135 -12.63 3.01 -2.68
CA TRP A 135 -12.99 2.60 -4.02
C TRP A 135 -13.97 1.41 -4.06
N THR A 136 -14.55 1.01 -2.92
CA THR A 136 -15.58 -0.05 -2.83
C THR A 136 -16.91 0.58 -2.45
N GLU A 137 -17.90 0.46 -3.33
CA GLU A 137 -19.25 0.97 -3.09
C GLU A 137 -20.13 -0.12 -2.44
N PRO A 138 -21.10 0.26 -1.58
CA PRO A 138 -22.08 -0.69 -1.04
C PRO A 138 -22.90 -1.31 -2.18
N GLY A 139 -22.55 -2.52 -2.60
CA GLY A 139 -23.20 -3.24 -3.70
C GLY A 139 -22.25 -3.82 -4.75
N ASP A 140 -20.94 -3.53 -4.69
CA ASP A 140 -19.96 -4.20 -5.55
C ASP A 140 -19.94 -5.71 -5.31
N GLU A 141 -19.88 -6.51 -6.38
CA GLU A 141 -19.68 -7.96 -6.28
C GLU A 141 -18.30 -8.22 -5.64
N GLY A 142 -18.29 -8.84 -4.47
CA GLY A 142 -17.07 -9.01 -3.65
C GLY A 142 -16.86 -7.93 -2.59
N ALA A 143 -17.84 -7.05 -2.34
CA ALA A 143 -17.90 -6.26 -1.11
C ALA A 143 -17.96 -7.24 0.08
N ASP A 144 -16.80 -7.52 0.67
CA ASP A 144 -16.66 -8.46 1.78
C ASP A 144 -17.54 -7.94 2.93
N PRO A 145 -18.66 -8.60 3.27
CA PRO A 145 -19.52 -8.18 4.38
C PRO A 145 -18.83 -8.63 5.67
N GLY A 146 -17.73 -7.96 6.00
CA GLY A 146 -16.91 -8.24 7.16
C GLY A 146 -16.23 -9.61 7.11
N THR A 147 -14.99 -9.64 6.64
CA THR A 147 -13.97 -10.34 7.43
C THR A 147 -13.88 -9.65 8.79
N THR A 148 -14.83 -9.98 9.67
CA THR A 148 -14.89 -9.51 11.05
C THR A 148 -13.76 -10.21 11.78
N PHE A 149 -12.56 -9.68 11.63
CA PHE A 149 -11.40 -10.15 12.34
C PHE A 149 -11.60 -9.88 13.81
N VAL A 150 -11.61 -10.95 14.61
CA VAL A 150 -11.59 -10.84 16.07
C VAL A 150 -10.24 -10.22 16.44
N PRO A 151 -10.20 -9.03 17.07
CA PRO A 151 -8.96 -8.43 17.51
C PRO A 151 -8.26 -9.39 18.48
N LEU A 152 -7.01 -9.75 18.19
CA LEU A 152 -6.18 -10.44 19.18
C LEU A 152 -6.04 -9.52 20.40
N PRO A 153 -6.31 -10.02 21.62
CA PRO A 153 -6.12 -9.25 22.84
C PRO A 153 -4.70 -8.68 22.92
N HIS A 154 -4.56 -7.45 23.42
CA HIS A 154 -3.28 -6.74 23.46
C HIS A 154 -2.16 -7.55 24.16
N GLU A 155 -2.52 -8.37 25.16
CA GLU A 155 -1.57 -9.26 25.85
C GLU A 155 -0.94 -10.30 24.91
N MET A 156 -1.68 -10.82 23.92
CA MET A 156 -1.15 -11.79 22.95
C MET A 156 -0.28 -11.14 21.88
N LEU A 157 -0.44 -9.84 21.63
CA LEU A 157 0.38 -9.13 20.65
C LEU A 157 1.81 -8.97 21.13
N ASP A 158 2.03 -8.78 22.43
CA ASP A 158 3.37 -8.65 22.98
C ASP A 158 4.14 -9.97 22.99
N ASP A 159 3.45 -11.10 23.15
CA ASP A 159 4.04 -12.45 23.07
C ASP A 159 4.40 -12.88 21.63
N LEU A 160 3.68 -12.37 20.61
CA LEU A 160 3.92 -12.71 19.20
C LEU A 160 4.99 -11.83 18.52
N LYS A 161 5.37 -10.71 19.14
CA LYS A 161 6.40 -9.82 18.58
C LYS A 161 7.76 -10.51 18.63
N VAL A 162 8.46 -10.51 17.50
CA VAL A 162 9.83 -11.01 17.46
C VAL A 162 10.74 -9.99 18.14
N ASP A 163 11.37 -10.35 19.26
CA ASP A 163 12.36 -9.51 19.91
C ASP A 163 13.65 -9.50 19.07
N LEU A 164 13.84 -8.43 18.29
CA LEU A 164 15.02 -8.22 17.45
C LEU A 164 16.21 -7.61 18.21
N ARG A 165 16.18 -7.59 19.54
CA ARG A 165 17.31 -7.15 20.35
C ARG A 165 18.43 -8.20 20.32
N VAL A 166 19.53 -7.86 19.66
CA VAL A 166 20.84 -8.52 19.79
C VAL A 166 21.63 -7.83 20.89
#